data_AF-A0A832H0V3-F1
#
_entry.id   AF-A0A832H0V3-F1
#
_cell.length_a   1.000
_cell.length_b   1.000
_cell.length_c   1.000
_cell.angle_alpha   90.00
_cell.angle_beta   90.00
_cell.angle_gamma   90.00
#
_symmetry.space_group_name_H-M   'P 1'
#
loop_
_entity.id
_entity.type
_entity.pdbx_description
1 polymer ?
#
loop_
_entity_poly.entity_id
_entity_poly.type
_entity_poly.pdbx_seq_one_letter_code
_entity_poly.pdbx_strand_id
1 'polypeptide(L)'
;MKFEFQSSGVGMAPEAFVGKSGLFRPAIAFESDNGAGGNSGGTDPSPSGDNSGEDLTGLKNALAAERKRASEAEKQFKQLQSSFDGIDPTAAKQAMENYKKLQEQQEAWNQKETELTNQLNEGFNRKLQTASQETETWKGKYNDLLTRTLAQQAYEAAGGRAGGSEDGITYFDAFFNNIKGQLKLNDKGQLEVIDGTGARIFSKKNTSDPMGANEFFAGYSTHPVFSHLFAAQGNSKGGGMQPGTGSYKGNGNVTVIDRNDIEALSRPGVLEAIAKGDGSVIVR
;
A
#
# COMPACT_ATOMS: atom_id res chain seq x y z
N MET A 1 -5.01 -27.06 4.67
CA MET A 1 -4.29 -26.28 3.64
C MET A 1 -3.49 -25.19 4.33
N LYS A 2 -2.16 -25.37 4.41
CA LYS A 2 -1.20 -24.38 4.91
C LYS A 2 -0.65 -23.64 3.70
N PHE A 3 -0.70 -22.31 3.70
CA PHE A 3 0.05 -21.49 2.75
C PHE A 3 1.19 -20.81 3.52
N GLU A 4 2.40 -21.34 3.33
CA GLU A 4 3.65 -20.68 3.68
C GLU A 4 3.94 -19.62 2.61
N PHE A 5 4.12 -18.37 3.03
CA PHE A 5 4.74 -17.33 2.20
C PHE A 5 6.24 -17.33 2.50
N GLN A 6 7.03 -17.88 1.59
CA GLN A 6 8.48 -17.68 1.58
C GLN A 6 8.79 -16.28 1.04
N SER A 7 9.45 -15.48 1.87
CA SER A 7 10.14 -14.27 1.46
C SER A 7 11.47 -14.65 0.81
N SER A 8 11.68 -14.23 -0.44
CA SER A 8 13.01 -14.18 -1.03
C SER A 8 13.29 -12.74 -1.43
N GLY A 9 13.87 -12.01 -0.49
CA GLY A 9 14.60 -10.79 -0.78
C GLY A 9 15.96 -11.16 -1.37
N VAL A 10 16.21 -10.72 -2.60
CA VAL A 10 17.58 -10.55 -3.12
C VAL A 10 17.70 -9.08 -3.47
N GLY A 11 18.54 -8.39 -2.71
CA GLY A 11 18.86 -7.00 -2.94
C GLY A 11 19.75 -6.81 -4.15
N MET A 12 19.48 -5.76 -4.92
CA MET A 12 20.48 -5.11 -5.77
C MET A 12 20.48 -3.63 -5.40
N ALA A 13 21.66 -3.19 -4.94
CA ALA A 13 22.01 -1.80 -4.68
C ALA A 13 22.20 -1.03 -6.03
N PRO A 14 22.28 0.31 -5.99
CA PRO A 14 21.93 1.18 -7.11
C PRO A 14 23.10 1.44 -8.06
N GLU A 15 22.88 1.25 -9.37
CA GLU A 15 23.77 1.77 -10.40
C GLU A 15 23.30 3.14 -10.88
N ALA A 16 24.22 4.11 -10.79
CA ALA A 16 24.06 5.46 -11.28
C ALA A 16 24.08 5.47 -12.81
N PHE A 17 22.95 5.81 -13.45
CA PHE A 17 22.91 6.14 -14.87
C PHE A 17 23.10 7.65 -15.05
N VAL A 18 24.36 8.05 -15.19
CA VAL A 18 24.76 9.39 -15.61
C VAL A 18 24.59 9.52 -17.12
N GLY A 19 23.69 10.42 -17.51
CA GLY A 19 23.84 11.34 -18.65
C GLY A 19 24.04 10.77 -20.06
N LYS A 20 23.02 10.92 -20.89
CA LYS A 20 23.16 11.45 -22.27
C LYS A 20 21.79 11.82 -22.84
N SER A 21 21.39 13.06 -22.58
CA SER A 21 20.55 13.82 -23.48
C SER A 21 21.26 13.94 -24.83
N GLY A 22 20.63 13.43 -25.88
CA GLY A 22 21.20 13.40 -27.23
C GLY A 22 20.11 13.57 -28.26
N LEU A 23 19.63 14.80 -28.39
CA LEU A 23 18.82 15.30 -29.51
C LEU A 23 19.50 14.93 -30.85
N PHE A 24 18.76 14.29 -31.75
CA PHE A 24 19.06 14.35 -33.18
C PHE A 24 17.88 15.00 -33.90
N ARG A 25 17.93 16.34 -33.94
CA ARG A 25 17.27 17.15 -34.98
C ARG A 25 18.32 17.35 -36.08
N PRO A 26 18.07 17.07 -37.37
CA PRO A 26 18.95 17.57 -38.40
C PRO A 26 18.74 19.09 -38.50
N ALA A 27 19.72 19.85 -38.02
CA ALA A 27 19.82 21.28 -38.27
C ALA A 27 20.13 21.50 -39.76
N ILE A 28 19.24 22.23 -40.43
CA ILE A 28 19.54 22.86 -41.72
C ILE A 28 20.42 24.06 -41.38
N ALA A 29 21.73 23.93 -41.60
CA ALA A 29 22.65 25.07 -41.53
C ALA A 29 22.60 25.81 -42.88
N PHE A 30 21.91 26.94 -42.87
CA PHE A 30 22.06 28.00 -43.85
C PHE A 30 23.14 28.94 -43.30
N GLU A 31 24.36 28.82 -43.81
CA GLU A 31 25.48 29.65 -43.39
C GLU A 31 25.89 30.55 -44.55
N SER A 32 25.33 31.77 -44.51
CA SER A 32 25.90 32.94 -45.15
C SER A 32 27.05 33.43 -44.28
N ASP A 33 28.27 33.42 -44.81
CA ASP A 33 29.30 34.32 -44.29
C ASP A 33 30.05 35.03 -45.43
N ASN A 34 29.90 36.35 -45.38
CA ASN A 34 30.59 37.34 -46.18
C ASN A 34 31.66 37.93 -45.24
N GLY A 35 32.95 37.81 -45.57
CA GLY A 35 33.91 38.83 -45.15
C GLY A 35 35.30 38.37 -44.71
N ALA A 36 36.23 38.51 -45.66
CA ALA A 36 37.54 39.14 -45.49
C ALA A 36 38.65 38.45 -44.65
N GLY A 37 39.76 38.15 -45.33
CA GLY A 37 41.05 37.99 -44.64
C GLY A 37 42.19 37.33 -45.42
N GLY A 38 42.75 38.03 -46.42
CA GLY A 38 44.19 38.03 -46.75
C GLY A 38 44.89 36.74 -47.22
N ASN A 39 45.16 36.66 -48.53
CA ASN A 39 46.55 36.57 -49.02
C ASN A 39 46.61 36.96 -50.50
N SER A 40 46.81 38.24 -50.74
CA SER A 40 47.13 38.81 -52.05
C SER A 40 48.62 38.56 -52.36
N GLY A 41 48.91 37.47 -53.06
CA GLY A 41 50.18 37.27 -53.75
C GLY A 41 50.22 38.12 -55.02
N GLY A 42 50.37 39.43 -54.86
CA GLY A 42 50.65 40.36 -55.95
C GLY A 42 52.10 40.23 -56.38
N THR A 43 52.34 39.56 -57.50
CA THR A 43 53.46 39.90 -58.37
C THR A 43 52.89 40.70 -59.53
N ASP A 44 52.97 42.02 -59.43
CA ASP A 44 52.84 42.94 -60.55
C ASP A 44 53.90 42.59 -61.61
N PRO A 45 53.54 42.31 -62.88
CA PRO A 45 54.41 42.59 -64.00
C PRO A 45 54.09 44.01 -64.49
N SER A 46 55.05 44.91 -64.33
CA SER A 46 55.10 46.21 -64.99
C SER A 46 54.82 46.07 -66.49
N PRO A 47 54.12 47.02 -67.15
CA PRO A 47 53.63 46.88 -68.51
C PRO A 47 54.79 47.07 -69.49
N SER A 48 55.49 45.98 -69.77
CA SER A 48 56.43 45.90 -70.89
C SER A 48 55.62 45.47 -72.08
N GLY A 49 55.31 46.43 -72.96
CA GLY A 49 54.61 46.15 -74.19
C GLY A 49 55.38 45.13 -75.02
N ASP A 50 54.74 44.00 -75.26
CA ASP A 50 54.98 43.22 -76.47
C ASP A 50 53.67 42.58 -76.90
N ASN A 51 53.17 43.03 -78.04
CA ASN A 51 51.99 42.46 -78.68
C ASN A 51 52.33 41.05 -79.12
N SER A 52 51.69 40.02 -78.55
CA SER A 52 51.03 38.94 -79.29
C SER A 52 50.76 37.73 -78.39
N GLY A 53 49.49 37.31 -78.35
CA GLY A 53 49.06 36.10 -77.69
C GLY A 53 48.48 36.37 -76.32
N GLU A 54 47.22 36.84 -76.31
CA GLU A 54 46.27 36.53 -75.24
C GLU A 54 46.60 35.15 -74.64
N ASP A 55 46.55 35.01 -73.31
CA ASP A 55 46.78 33.75 -72.59
C ASP A 55 45.64 32.75 -72.90
N LEU A 56 45.59 32.37 -74.17
CA LEU A 56 44.61 31.53 -74.85
C LEU A 56 44.65 30.15 -74.22
N THR A 57 45.79 29.74 -73.67
CA THR A 57 45.99 28.51 -72.92
C THR A 57 45.30 28.57 -71.56
N GLY A 58 45.46 29.64 -70.78
CA GLY A 58 44.75 29.83 -69.51
C GLY A 58 43.24 29.94 -69.70
N LEU A 59 42.80 30.71 -70.70
CA LEU A 59 41.39 30.84 -71.08
C LEU A 59 40.79 29.51 -71.59
N LYS A 60 41.54 28.72 -72.39
CA LYS A 60 41.10 27.38 -72.84
C LYS A 60 40.99 26.39 -71.67
N ASN A 61 41.91 26.44 -70.71
CA ASN A 61 41.88 25.57 -69.53
C ASN A 61 40.73 25.95 -68.58
N ALA A 62 40.50 27.25 -68.36
CA ALA A 62 39.35 27.74 -67.60
C ALA A 62 38.02 27.36 -68.26
N LEU A 63 37.93 27.51 -69.59
CA LEU A 63 36.76 27.09 -70.36
C LEU A 63 36.55 25.56 -70.32
N ALA A 64 37.63 24.77 -70.33
CA ALA A 64 37.56 23.32 -70.21
C ALA A 64 37.10 22.89 -68.81
N ALA A 65 37.58 23.55 -67.75
CA ALA A 65 37.15 23.32 -66.38
C ALA A 65 35.67 23.72 -66.17
N GLU A 66 35.25 24.84 -66.75
CA GLU A 66 33.86 25.30 -66.68
C GLU A 66 32.91 24.37 -67.43
N ARG A 67 33.31 23.88 -68.62
CA ARG A 67 32.56 22.85 -69.35
C ARG A 67 32.43 21.55 -68.57
N LYS A 68 33.49 21.14 -67.86
CA LYS A 68 33.46 19.96 -67.01
C LYS A 68 32.51 20.13 -65.82
N ARG A 69 32.57 21.27 -65.12
CA ARG A 69 31.63 21.62 -64.03
C ARG A 69 30.18 21.70 -64.53
N ALA A 70 29.94 22.33 -65.67
CA ALA A 70 28.61 22.40 -66.27
C ALA A 70 28.07 20.99 -66.60
N SER A 71 28.90 20.11 -67.17
CA SER A 71 28.51 18.73 -67.46
C SER A 71 28.24 17.91 -66.19
N GLU A 72 29.02 18.10 -65.14
CA GLU A 72 28.82 17.44 -63.84
C GLU A 72 27.53 17.94 -63.15
N ALA A 73 27.29 19.25 -63.16
CA ALA A 73 26.07 19.86 -62.63
C ALA A 73 24.82 19.37 -63.39
N GLU A 74 24.90 19.22 -64.71
CA GLU A 74 23.80 18.74 -65.53
C GLU A 74 23.50 17.24 -65.30
N LYS A 75 24.55 16.43 -65.07
CA LYS A 75 24.39 15.03 -64.64
C LYS A 75 23.73 14.94 -63.27
N GLN A 76 24.18 15.74 -62.30
CA GLN A 76 23.59 15.78 -60.96
C GLN A 76 22.14 16.25 -61.01
N PHE A 77 21.83 17.27 -61.82
CA PHE A 77 20.47 17.77 -61.99
C PHE A 77 19.55 16.70 -62.58
N LYS A 78 19.98 15.96 -63.61
CA LYS A 78 19.22 14.84 -64.18
C LYS A 78 19.03 13.71 -63.17
N GLN A 79 20.05 13.40 -62.38
CA GLN A 79 19.95 12.40 -61.31
C GLN A 79 18.95 12.82 -60.23
N LEU A 80 18.99 14.08 -59.82
CA LEU A 80 18.06 14.65 -58.85
C LEU A 80 16.63 14.67 -59.40
N GLN A 81 16.46 15.08 -60.65
CA GLN A 81 15.17 15.09 -61.33
C GLN A 81 14.59 13.67 -61.43
N SER A 82 15.42 12.67 -61.77
CA SER A 82 14.99 11.27 -61.77
C SER A 82 14.60 10.74 -60.38
N SER A 83 15.18 11.29 -59.31
CA SER A 83 14.83 10.91 -57.93
C SER A 83 13.49 11.49 -57.45
N PHE A 84 13.01 12.56 -58.09
CA PHE A 84 11.70 13.16 -57.83
C PHE A 84 10.65 12.79 -58.89
N ASP A 85 11.03 12.00 -59.90
CA ASP A 85 10.14 11.61 -60.98
C ASP A 85 9.03 10.71 -60.44
N GLY A 86 7.78 11.09 -60.64
CA GLY A 86 6.61 10.46 -60.04
C GLY A 86 6.19 10.95 -58.64
N ILE A 87 6.93 11.89 -58.02
CA ILE A 87 6.52 12.55 -56.76
C ILE A 87 5.81 13.85 -57.10
N ASP A 88 4.49 13.92 -56.87
CA ASP A 88 3.78 15.19 -56.93
C ASP A 88 4.11 16.04 -55.68
N PRO A 89 4.76 17.21 -55.84
CA PRO A 89 5.11 18.08 -54.72
C PRO A 89 3.89 18.58 -53.94
N THR A 90 2.71 18.65 -54.57
CA THR A 90 1.47 19.06 -53.91
C THR A 90 0.92 17.95 -53.04
N ALA A 91 0.85 16.72 -53.56
CA ALA A 91 0.48 15.54 -52.79
C ALA A 91 1.45 15.28 -51.63
N ALA A 92 2.76 15.48 -51.83
CA ALA A 92 3.77 15.33 -50.79
C ALA A 92 3.58 16.33 -49.64
N LYS A 93 3.25 17.60 -49.95
CA LYS A 93 2.92 18.62 -48.93
C LYS A 93 1.66 18.25 -48.16
N GLN A 94 0.60 17.82 -48.86
CA GLN A 94 -0.64 17.37 -48.21
C GLN A 94 -0.42 16.14 -47.33
N ALA A 95 0.40 15.18 -47.77
CA ALA A 95 0.76 14.00 -46.98
C ALA A 95 1.51 14.40 -45.69
N MET A 96 2.44 15.34 -45.76
CA MET A 96 3.15 15.86 -44.57
C MET A 96 2.21 16.58 -43.60
N GLU A 97 1.29 17.40 -44.11
CA GLU A 97 0.29 18.07 -43.25
C GLU A 97 -0.64 17.07 -42.57
N ASN A 98 -1.09 16.03 -43.29
CA ASN A 98 -1.91 14.96 -42.73
C ASN A 98 -1.14 14.15 -41.69
N TYR A 99 0.12 13.84 -41.95
CA TYR A 99 0.99 13.16 -40.99
C TYR A 99 1.17 13.99 -39.71
N LYS A 100 1.40 15.31 -39.86
CA LYS A 100 1.50 16.22 -38.72
C LYS A 100 0.22 16.25 -37.89
N LYS A 101 -0.95 16.34 -38.54
CA LYS A 101 -2.26 16.28 -37.86
C LYS A 101 -2.48 14.95 -37.14
N LEU A 102 -2.06 13.83 -37.75
CA LEU A 102 -2.18 12.50 -37.15
C LEU A 102 -1.27 12.39 -35.92
N GLN A 103 -0.05 12.92 -36.00
CA GLN A 103 0.88 12.96 -34.87
C GLN A 103 0.33 13.82 -33.72
N GLU A 104 -0.17 15.02 -34.01
CA GLU A 104 -0.81 15.89 -33.01
C GLU A 104 -2.02 15.21 -32.36
N GLN A 105 -2.86 14.50 -33.14
CA GLN A 105 -3.95 13.71 -32.57
C GLN A 105 -3.43 12.59 -31.67
N GLN A 106 -2.43 11.84 -32.11
CA GLN A 106 -1.87 10.75 -31.31
C GLN A 106 -1.31 11.26 -29.97
N GLU A 107 -0.60 12.39 -29.99
CA GLU A 107 -0.08 13.02 -28.79
C GLU A 107 -1.21 13.46 -27.84
N ALA A 108 -2.29 14.05 -28.38
CA ALA A 108 -3.46 14.42 -27.59
C ALA A 108 -4.18 13.18 -26.98
N TRP A 109 -4.28 12.09 -27.73
CA TRP A 109 -4.83 10.82 -27.22
C TRP A 109 -3.97 10.25 -26.10
N ASN A 110 -2.65 10.20 -26.28
CA ASN A 110 -1.71 9.71 -25.26
C ASN A 110 -1.76 10.56 -23.99
N GLN A 111 -1.90 11.89 -24.12
CA GLN A 111 -2.07 12.79 -22.98
C GLN A 111 -3.36 12.49 -22.21
N LYS A 112 -4.47 12.32 -22.93
CA LYS A 112 -5.77 12.00 -22.33
C LYS A 112 -5.77 10.63 -21.63
N GLU A 113 -5.12 9.64 -22.23
CA GLU A 113 -4.96 8.31 -21.63
C GLU A 113 -4.12 8.38 -20.35
N THR A 114 -3.03 9.15 -20.38
CA THR A 114 -2.18 9.36 -19.21
C THR A 114 -2.96 10.06 -18.09
N GLU A 115 -3.72 11.10 -18.41
CA GLU A 115 -4.53 11.81 -17.44
C GLU A 115 -5.62 10.92 -16.83
N LEU A 116 -6.33 10.14 -17.66
CA LEU A 116 -7.33 9.19 -17.18
C LEU A 116 -6.69 8.13 -16.26
N THR A 117 -5.53 7.61 -16.64
CA THR A 117 -4.78 6.62 -15.86
C THR A 117 -4.37 7.19 -14.50
N ASN A 118 -3.89 8.44 -14.47
CA ASN A 118 -3.53 9.13 -13.24
C ASN A 118 -4.75 9.35 -12.34
N GLN A 119 -5.86 9.84 -12.89
CA GLN A 119 -7.11 10.03 -12.14
C GLN A 119 -7.63 8.72 -11.56
N LEU A 120 -7.56 7.63 -12.34
CA LEU A 120 -7.98 6.30 -11.90
C LEU A 120 -7.09 5.78 -10.77
N ASN A 121 -5.76 5.90 -10.93
CA ASN A 121 -4.78 5.50 -9.92
C ASN A 121 -4.95 6.30 -8.62
N GLU A 122 -5.11 7.62 -8.70
CA GLU A 122 -5.39 8.46 -7.53
C GLU A 122 -6.69 8.06 -6.84
N GLY A 123 -7.75 7.81 -7.62
CA GLY A 123 -9.03 7.37 -7.09
C GLY A 123 -8.95 6.02 -6.35
N PHE A 124 -8.22 5.05 -6.92
CA PHE A 124 -8.00 3.75 -6.26
C PHE A 124 -7.10 3.86 -5.04
N ASN A 125 -6.02 4.65 -5.11
CA ASN A 125 -5.11 4.86 -3.98
C ASN A 125 -5.85 5.48 -2.79
N ARG A 126 -6.72 6.47 -3.02
CA ARG A 126 -7.56 7.06 -1.96
C ARG A 126 -8.50 6.02 -1.35
N LYS A 127 -9.20 5.24 -2.19
CA LYS A 127 -10.10 4.17 -1.70
C LYS A 127 -9.35 3.12 -0.89
N LEU A 128 -8.17 2.71 -1.36
CA LEU A 128 -7.33 1.74 -0.66
C LEU A 128 -6.84 2.29 0.68
N GLN A 129 -6.43 3.56 0.73
CA GLN A 129 -6.03 4.21 1.96
C GLN A 129 -7.18 4.29 2.97
N THR A 130 -8.37 4.71 2.53
CA THR A 130 -9.57 4.73 3.38
C THR A 130 -9.90 3.33 3.90
N ALA A 131 -9.94 2.33 3.02
CA ALA A 131 -10.23 0.94 3.41
C ALA A 131 -9.18 0.37 4.38
N SER A 132 -7.90 0.70 4.19
CA SER A 132 -6.82 0.31 5.11
C SER A 132 -7.01 0.94 6.48
N GLN A 133 -7.31 2.23 6.55
CA GLN A 133 -7.58 2.93 7.80
C GLN A 133 -8.80 2.34 8.51
N GLU A 134 -9.89 2.09 7.78
CA GLU A 134 -11.08 1.44 8.34
C GLU A 134 -10.74 0.06 8.90
N THR A 135 -9.97 -0.75 8.16
CA THR A 135 -9.54 -2.07 8.61
C THR A 135 -8.71 -2.00 9.90
N GLU A 136 -7.77 -1.06 9.99
CA GLU A 136 -6.98 -0.84 11.21
C GLU A 136 -7.85 -0.40 12.38
N THR A 137 -8.82 0.50 12.14
CA THR A 137 -9.75 0.92 13.21
C THR A 137 -10.62 -0.23 13.71
N TRP A 138 -11.13 -1.07 12.81
CA TRP A 138 -11.92 -2.24 13.16
C TRP A 138 -11.10 -3.29 13.89
N LYS A 139 -9.84 -3.51 13.46
CA LYS A 139 -8.91 -4.39 14.14
C LYS A 139 -8.59 -3.89 15.56
N GLY A 140 -8.41 -2.58 15.73
CA GLY A 140 -8.24 -1.95 17.05
C GLY A 140 -9.46 -2.20 17.95
N LYS A 141 -10.67 -1.90 17.47
CA LYS A 141 -11.92 -2.13 18.21
C LYS A 141 -12.13 -3.61 18.56
N TYR A 142 -11.82 -4.51 17.63
CA TYR A 142 -11.91 -5.95 17.85
C TYR A 142 -10.94 -6.39 18.95
N ASN A 143 -9.68 -5.96 18.89
CA ASN A 143 -8.67 -6.28 19.91
C ASN A 143 -9.04 -5.71 21.28
N ASP A 144 -9.59 -4.50 21.34
CA ASP A 144 -10.10 -3.92 22.58
C ASP A 144 -11.25 -4.74 23.19
N LEU A 145 -12.21 -5.14 22.34
CA LEU A 145 -13.32 -5.98 22.77
C LEU A 145 -12.84 -7.36 23.24
N LEU A 146 -11.96 -8.01 22.48
CA LEU A 146 -11.37 -9.29 22.83
C LEU A 146 -10.58 -9.21 24.14
N THR A 147 -9.79 -8.14 24.32
CA THR A 147 -9.04 -7.91 25.56
C THR A 147 -10.01 -7.80 26.74
N ARG A 148 -11.09 -7.02 26.57
CA ARG A 148 -12.09 -6.82 27.61
C ARG A 148 -12.84 -8.11 27.95
N THR A 149 -13.26 -8.90 26.96
CA THR A 149 -14.00 -10.15 27.19
C THR A 149 -13.14 -11.20 27.86
N LEU A 150 -11.90 -11.38 27.42
CA LEU A 150 -10.95 -12.30 28.05
C LEU A 150 -10.59 -11.85 29.48
N ALA A 151 -10.45 -10.54 29.70
CA ALA A 151 -10.24 -10.02 31.04
C ALA A 151 -11.47 -10.23 31.93
N GLN A 152 -12.67 -10.04 31.42
CA GLN A 152 -13.89 -10.30 32.19
C GLN A 152 -13.99 -11.77 32.61
N GLN A 153 -13.73 -12.70 31.69
CA GLN A 153 -13.70 -14.13 31.98
C GLN A 153 -12.65 -14.47 33.04
N ALA A 154 -11.45 -13.89 32.94
CA ALA A 154 -10.40 -14.08 33.92
C ALA A 154 -10.77 -13.49 35.29
N TYR A 155 -11.46 -12.36 35.31
CA TYR A 155 -11.90 -11.70 36.53
C TYR A 155 -12.96 -12.52 37.26
N GLU A 156 -13.95 -13.02 36.53
CA GLU A 156 -14.98 -13.93 37.06
C GLU A 156 -14.35 -15.23 37.57
N ALA A 157 -13.40 -15.81 36.83
CA ALA A 157 -12.67 -17.02 37.24
C ALA A 157 -11.81 -16.81 38.50
N ALA A 158 -11.29 -15.59 38.70
CA ALA A 158 -10.56 -15.20 39.91
C ALA A 158 -11.48 -14.86 41.10
N GLY A 159 -12.79 -15.03 40.97
CA GLY A 159 -13.78 -14.72 42.02
C GLY A 159 -14.18 -13.24 42.06
N GLY A 160 -14.04 -12.52 40.95
CA GLY A 160 -14.52 -11.15 40.82
C GLY A 160 -16.02 -11.03 41.11
N ARG A 161 -16.41 -9.95 41.80
CA ARG A 161 -17.82 -9.73 42.14
C ARG A 161 -18.61 -9.32 40.90
N ALA A 162 -19.77 -9.94 40.71
CA ALA A 162 -20.77 -9.49 39.74
C ALA A 162 -21.61 -8.35 40.33
N GLY A 163 -22.10 -7.46 39.46
CA GLY A 163 -22.92 -6.30 39.84
C GLY A 163 -22.23 -4.96 39.55
N GLY A 164 -22.91 -3.86 39.89
CA GLY A 164 -22.43 -2.51 39.62
C GLY A 164 -23.06 -1.44 40.50
N SER A 165 -22.57 -0.22 40.36
CA SER A 165 -23.15 0.99 40.95
C SER A 165 -24.52 1.30 40.33
N GLU A 166 -25.30 2.13 41.00
CA GLU A 166 -26.55 2.70 40.46
C GLU A 166 -26.32 3.47 39.15
N ASP A 167 -25.09 3.94 38.92
CA ASP A 167 -24.66 4.62 37.69
C ASP A 167 -24.42 3.66 36.50
N GLY A 168 -24.63 2.34 36.69
CA GLY A 168 -24.44 1.33 35.64
C GLY A 168 -22.99 0.86 35.42
N ILE A 169 -22.03 1.37 36.20
CA ILE A 169 -20.62 0.93 36.16
C ILE A 169 -20.48 -0.37 36.95
N THR A 170 -19.97 -1.43 36.32
CA THR A 170 -19.76 -2.71 37.01
C THR A 170 -18.48 -2.70 37.86
N TYR A 171 -18.38 -3.60 38.85
CA TYR A 171 -17.13 -3.80 39.58
C TYR A 171 -15.97 -4.19 38.66
N PHE A 172 -16.26 -4.95 37.60
CA PHE A 172 -15.31 -5.26 36.55
C PHE A 172 -14.85 -4.00 35.81
N ASP A 173 -15.75 -3.08 35.47
CA ASP A 173 -15.39 -1.82 34.79
C ASP A 173 -14.42 -0.97 35.62
N ALA A 174 -14.73 -0.81 36.91
CA ALA A 174 -13.88 -0.08 37.84
C ALA A 174 -12.49 -0.75 37.94
N PHE A 175 -12.44 -2.08 38.03
CA PHE A 175 -11.18 -2.83 38.05
C PHE A 175 -10.41 -2.67 36.73
N PHE A 176 -11.05 -3.03 35.61
CA PHE A 176 -10.45 -3.09 34.27
C PHE A 176 -9.87 -1.75 33.84
N ASN A 177 -10.53 -0.63 34.14
CA ASN A 177 -10.02 0.70 33.80
C ASN A 177 -8.67 1.02 34.48
N ASN A 178 -8.39 0.45 35.66
CA ASN A 178 -7.13 0.65 36.37
C ASN A 178 -6.01 -0.27 35.86
N ILE A 179 -6.36 -1.44 35.32
CA ILE A 179 -5.39 -2.49 34.96
C ILE A 179 -5.25 -2.74 33.46
N LYS A 180 -6.10 -2.15 32.60
CA LYS A 180 -6.09 -2.38 31.14
C LYS A 180 -4.70 -2.17 30.53
N GLY A 181 -3.95 -1.17 30.99
CA GLY A 181 -2.61 -0.86 30.50
C GLY A 181 -1.54 -1.92 30.80
N GLN A 182 -1.82 -2.87 31.70
CA GLN A 182 -0.94 -3.97 32.07
C GLN A 182 -1.28 -5.27 31.33
N LEU A 183 -2.29 -5.26 30.46
CA LEU A 183 -2.72 -6.41 29.69
C LEU A 183 -2.40 -6.20 28.21
N LYS A 184 -1.87 -7.23 27.56
CA LYS A 184 -1.59 -7.22 26.13
C LYS A 184 -2.03 -8.53 25.49
N LEU A 185 -2.66 -8.45 24.33
CA LEU A 185 -2.93 -9.62 23.50
C LEU A 185 -1.66 -10.09 22.81
N ASN A 186 -1.39 -11.39 22.87
CA ASN A 186 -0.34 -12.02 22.10
C ASN A 186 -0.82 -12.47 20.71
N ASP A 187 0.10 -12.98 19.89
CA ASP A 187 -0.19 -13.44 18.53
C ASP A 187 -1.16 -14.64 18.49
N LYS A 188 -1.34 -15.33 19.63
CA LYS A 188 -2.28 -16.43 19.80
C LYS A 188 -3.67 -15.97 20.28
N GLY A 189 -3.88 -14.67 20.46
CA GLY A 189 -5.13 -14.11 20.97
C GLY A 189 -5.37 -14.34 22.46
N GLN A 190 -4.31 -14.59 23.24
CA GLN A 190 -4.38 -14.76 24.69
C GLN A 190 -3.86 -13.50 25.41
N LEU A 191 -4.38 -13.26 26.61
CA LEU A 191 -3.93 -12.15 27.46
C LEU A 191 -2.64 -12.51 28.19
N GLU A 192 -1.61 -11.71 27.95
CA GLU A 192 -0.36 -11.70 28.69
C GLU A 192 -0.27 -10.43 29.53
N VAL A 193 0.39 -10.55 30.68
CA VAL A 193 0.61 -9.40 31.57
C VAL A 193 1.96 -8.77 31.31
N ILE A 194 1.97 -7.44 31.22
CA ILE A 194 3.16 -6.63 31.02
C ILE A 194 3.41 -5.73 32.24
N ASP A 195 4.67 -5.37 32.45
CA ASP A 195 5.08 -4.42 33.47
C ASP A 195 4.97 -2.96 32.99
N GLY A 196 5.35 -2.01 33.85
CA GLY A 196 5.33 -0.57 33.52
C GLY A 196 6.34 -0.14 32.44
N THR A 197 7.27 -1.01 32.05
CA THR A 197 8.21 -0.80 30.93
C THR A 197 7.72 -1.46 29.63
N GLY A 198 6.64 -2.23 29.69
CA GLY A 198 6.09 -3.00 28.58
C GLY A 198 6.72 -4.39 28.41
N ALA A 199 7.57 -4.82 29.35
CA ALA A 199 8.16 -6.16 29.34
C ALA A 199 7.16 -7.19 29.88
N ARG A 200 7.20 -8.41 29.34
CA ARG A 200 6.34 -9.51 29.78
C ARG A 200 6.70 -9.95 31.19
N ILE A 201 5.69 -10.12 32.03
CA ILE A 201 5.83 -10.73 33.36
C ILE A 201 5.64 -12.23 33.22
N PHE A 202 6.52 -13.03 33.84
CA PHE A 202 6.44 -14.48 33.82
C PHE A 202 5.60 -15.03 34.97
N SER A 203 5.00 -16.20 34.75
CA SER A 203 4.20 -16.91 35.74
C SER A 203 5.03 -17.27 36.97
N LYS A 204 4.39 -17.21 38.16
CA LYS A 204 4.98 -17.71 39.41
C LYS A 204 5.03 -19.23 39.44
N LYS A 205 4.19 -19.91 38.64
CA LYS A 205 4.15 -21.38 38.55
C LYS A 205 5.22 -21.93 37.60
N ASN A 206 5.39 -21.27 36.46
CA ASN A 206 6.36 -21.64 35.42
C ASN A 206 7.19 -20.43 35.00
N THR A 207 8.48 -20.41 35.33
CA THR A 207 9.38 -19.28 35.04
C THR A 207 9.57 -18.99 33.54
N SER A 208 9.29 -19.96 32.67
CA SER A 208 9.43 -19.80 31.21
C SER A 208 8.17 -19.27 30.52
N ASP A 209 7.00 -19.34 31.16
CA ASP A 209 5.73 -19.00 30.54
C ASP A 209 5.30 -17.59 30.95
N PRO A 210 4.76 -16.78 30.02
CA PRO A 210 4.19 -15.48 30.37
C PRO A 210 3.01 -15.67 31.34
N MET A 211 2.91 -14.78 32.30
CA MET A 211 1.80 -14.76 33.26
C MET A 211 0.50 -14.44 32.51
N GLY A 212 -0.47 -15.34 32.64
CA GLY A 212 -1.82 -15.13 32.11
C GLY A 212 -2.67 -14.25 33.03
N ALA A 213 -3.74 -13.67 32.47
CA ALA A 213 -4.67 -12.82 33.22
C ALA A 213 -5.27 -13.50 34.46
N ASN A 214 -5.56 -14.80 34.42
CA ASN A 214 -6.12 -15.56 35.56
C ASN A 214 -5.21 -15.53 36.78
N GLU A 215 -3.91 -15.77 36.58
CA GLU A 215 -2.92 -15.77 37.66
C GLU A 215 -2.70 -14.37 38.21
N PHE A 216 -2.67 -13.38 37.31
CA PHE A 216 -2.52 -11.99 37.69
C PHE A 216 -3.69 -11.51 38.55
N PHE A 217 -4.93 -11.79 38.14
CA PHE A 217 -6.13 -11.35 38.86
C PHE A 217 -6.34 -12.08 40.18
N ALA A 218 -5.96 -13.36 40.27
CA ALA A 218 -5.96 -14.09 41.54
C ALA A 218 -5.11 -13.38 42.61
N GLY A 219 -4.02 -12.71 42.22
CA GLY A 219 -3.19 -11.90 43.11
C GLY A 219 -3.89 -10.65 43.67
N TYR A 220 -4.94 -10.15 43.03
CA TYR A 220 -5.67 -8.97 43.48
C TYR A 220 -6.66 -9.24 44.62
N SER A 221 -6.98 -10.51 44.90
CA SER A 221 -7.80 -10.90 46.05
C SER A 221 -7.22 -10.43 47.39
N THR A 222 -5.89 -10.34 47.50
CA THR A 222 -5.18 -9.84 48.69
C THR A 222 -4.70 -8.39 48.56
N HIS A 223 -5.06 -7.70 47.48
CA HIS A 223 -4.58 -6.34 47.23
C HIS A 223 -5.26 -5.34 48.19
N PRO A 224 -4.51 -4.44 48.86
CA PRO A 224 -5.07 -3.54 49.86
C PRO A 224 -6.17 -2.63 49.31
N VAL A 225 -6.08 -2.26 48.03
CA VAL A 225 -7.04 -1.36 47.38
C VAL A 225 -8.14 -2.11 46.62
N PHE A 226 -7.84 -3.25 45.99
CA PHE A 226 -8.74 -3.87 45.02
C PHE A 226 -9.39 -5.17 45.52
N SER A 227 -8.97 -5.69 46.68
CA SER A 227 -9.51 -6.92 47.27
C SER A 227 -11.04 -6.89 47.42
N HIS A 228 -11.63 -5.73 47.71
CA HIS A 228 -13.07 -5.56 47.86
C HIS A 228 -13.86 -5.84 46.57
N LEU A 229 -13.21 -5.74 45.39
CA LEU A 229 -13.81 -6.08 44.09
C LEU A 229 -13.85 -7.59 43.86
N PHE A 230 -13.18 -8.38 44.70
CA PHE A 230 -13.22 -9.83 44.64
C PHE A 230 -14.08 -10.37 45.79
N ALA A 231 -14.64 -11.56 45.60
CA ALA A 231 -15.23 -12.31 46.68
C ALA A 231 -14.12 -12.66 47.68
N ALA A 232 -14.41 -12.57 48.98
CA ALA A 232 -13.44 -12.94 49.99
C ALA A 232 -13.03 -14.39 49.74
N GLN A 233 -11.72 -14.63 49.60
CA GLN A 233 -11.14 -15.98 49.52
C GLN A 233 -11.14 -16.58 50.94
N GLY A 234 -12.31 -16.62 51.57
CA GLY A 234 -12.51 -17.24 52.88
C GLY A 234 -12.58 -18.73 52.68
N ASN A 235 -11.77 -19.48 53.43
CA ASN A 235 -11.96 -20.91 53.62
C ASN A 235 -13.47 -21.21 53.74
N SER A 236 -14.02 -21.99 52.82
CA SER A 236 -15.38 -22.55 52.93
C SER A 236 -15.43 -23.50 54.12
N LYS A 237 -15.49 -22.91 55.32
CA LYS A 237 -15.81 -23.49 56.62
C LYS A 237 -16.40 -22.36 57.48
N GLY A 238 -17.49 -21.77 57.00
CA GLY A 238 -18.26 -20.77 57.72
C GLY A 238 -19.62 -20.66 57.06
N GLY A 239 -20.63 -21.25 57.68
CA GLY A 239 -21.99 -21.27 57.15
C GLY A 239 -22.60 -19.87 57.09
N GLY A 240 -23.44 -19.67 56.09
CA GLY A 240 -24.37 -18.54 56.05
C GLY A 240 -24.23 -17.69 54.79
N MET A 241 -25.31 -17.68 54.01
CA MET A 241 -25.64 -16.70 52.97
C MET A 241 -24.88 -16.83 51.64
N GLN A 242 -25.33 -17.77 50.81
CA GLN A 242 -25.26 -17.62 49.35
C GLN A 242 -26.17 -16.44 48.94
N PRO A 243 -25.72 -15.51 48.08
CA PRO A 243 -26.60 -14.50 47.53
C PRO A 243 -27.67 -15.19 46.69
N GLY A 244 -28.93 -14.83 46.93
CA GLY A 244 -30.14 -15.46 46.42
C GLY A 244 -30.07 -15.95 44.98
N THR A 245 -29.86 -17.25 44.82
CA THR A 245 -30.46 -18.01 43.72
C THR A 245 -31.75 -18.59 44.29
N GLY A 246 -32.89 -18.14 43.74
CA GLY A 246 -34.22 -18.60 44.15
C GLY A 246 -34.26 -20.13 44.17
N SER A 247 -34.27 -20.70 45.38
CA SER A 247 -34.42 -22.13 45.58
C SER A 247 -35.88 -22.47 45.35
N TYR A 248 -36.22 -22.85 44.12
CA TYR A 248 -37.46 -23.55 43.84
C TYR A 248 -37.35 -24.94 44.48
N LYS A 249 -37.74 -25.04 45.76
CA LYS A 249 -38.04 -26.33 46.39
C LYS A 249 -39.36 -26.85 45.83
N GLY A 250 -39.33 -27.32 44.59
CA GLY A 250 -40.34 -28.19 44.00
C GLY A 250 -39.77 -29.60 43.98
N ASN A 251 -40.42 -30.52 44.68
CA ASN A 251 -40.04 -31.93 44.77
C ASN A 251 -40.38 -32.64 43.44
N GLY A 252 -39.67 -32.29 42.37
CA GLY A 252 -39.83 -32.82 41.02
C GLY A 252 -38.46 -32.87 40.33
N ASN A 253 -38.23 -33.90 39.53
CA ASN A 253 -36.97 -34.11 38.81
C ASN A 253 -36.73 -32.97 37.81
N VAL A 254 -36.03 -31.92 38.25
CA VAL A 254 -35.63 -30.80 37.38
C VAL A 254 -34.42 -31.24 36.56
N THR A 255 -34.58 -31.24 35.23
CA THR A 255 -33.50 -31.55 34.29
C THR A 255 -32.79 -30.27 33.88
N VAL A 256 -31.51 -30.15 34.21
CA VAL A 256 -30.67 -29.01 33.78
C VAL A 256 -29.94 -29.38 32.49
N ILE A 257 -30.11 -28.57 31.45
CA ILE A 257 -29.54 -28.80 30.12
C ILE A 257 -28.62 -27.62 29.76
N ASP A 258 -27.41 -27.89 29.28
CA ASP A 258 -26.54 -26.86 28.71
C ASP A 258 -27.10 -26.42 27.35
N ARG A 259 -27.18 -25.11 27.11
CA ARG A 259 -27.67 -24.57 25.83
C ARG A 259 -26.87 -25.05 24.61
N ASN A 260 -25.62 -25.47 24.81
CA ASN A 260 -24.75 -25.97 23.75
C ASN A 260 -24.89 -27.49 23.53
N ASP A 261 -25.62 -28.20 24.39
CA ASP A 261 -25.89 -29.63 24.25
C ASP A 261 -27.17 -29.86 23.42
N ILE A 262 -26.97 -29.89 22.10
CA ILE A 262 -28.04 -30.04 21.09
C ILE A 262 -28.75 -31.40 21.24
N GLU A 263 -28.05 -32.44 21.70
CA GLU A 263 -28.64 -33.77 21.91
C GLU A 263 -29.60 -33.78 23.10
N ALA A 264 -29.23 -33.08 24.18
CA ALA A 264 -30.10 -32.92 25.34
C ALA A 264 -31.36 -32.09 25.04
N LEU A 265 -31.23 -31.04 24.22
CA LEU A 265 -32.36 -30.22 23.76
C LEU A 265 -33.30 -30.96 22.80
N SER A 266 -32.80 -31.97 22.09
CA SER A 266 -33.56 -32.75 21.10
C SER A 266 -34.38 -33.89 21.70
N ARG A 267 -34.32 -34.08 23.03
CA ARG A 267 -35.11 -35.12 23.71
C ARG A 267 -36.62 -34.81 23.63
N PRO A 268 -37.47 -35.81 23.34
CA PRO A 268 -38.91 -35.59 23.24
C PRO A 268 -39.47 -35.07 24.57
N GLY A 269 -40.24 -33.99 24.50
CA GLY A 269 -40.85 -33.31 25.66
C GLY A 269 -40.04 -32.17 26.26
N VAL A 270 -38.74 -32.05 25.97
CA VAL A 270 -37.89 -30.96 26.49
C VAL A 270 -38.27 -29.62 25.89
N LEU A 271 -38.39 -29.55 24.56
CA LEU A 271 -38.78 -28.32 23.85
C LEU A 271 -40.21 -27.88 24.22
N GLU A 272 -41.10 -28.85 24.48
CA GLU A 272 -42.48 -28.57 24.87
C GLU A 272 -42.57 -28.05 26.32
N ALA A 273 -41.75 -28.58 27.23
CA ALA A 273 -41.63 -28.09 28.61
C ALA A 273 -41.04 -26.68 28.65
N ILE A 274 -40.00 -26.41 27.85
CA ILE A 274 -39.41 -25.06 27.70
C ILE A 274 -40.44 -24.08 27.13
N ALA A 275 -41.18 -24.47 26.08
CA ALA A 275 -42.19 -23.62 25.45
C ALA A 275 -43.38 -23.30 26.38
N LYS A 276 -43.75 -24.22 27.26
CA LYS A 276 -44.81 -24.03 28.27
C LYS A 276 -44.32 -23.31 29.54
N GLY A 277 -43.03 -23.02 29.65
CA GLY A 277 -42.43 -22.43 30.85
C GLY A 277 -42.52 -23.35 32.07
N ASP A 278 -42.57 -24.67 31.85
CA ASP A 278 -42.61 -25.64 32.93
C ASP A 278 -41.25 -25.68 33.63
N GLY A 279 -41.23 -25.46 34.95
CA GLY A 279 -40.01 -25.39 35.77
C GLY A 279 -39.29 -26.74 35.92
N SER A 280 -39.75 -27.77 35.23
CA SER A 280 -39.14 -29.10 35.15
C SER A 280 -37.87 -29.14 34.29
N VAL A 281 -37.62 -28.13 33.44
CA VAL A 281 -36.40 -28.02 32.61
C VAL A 281 -35.75 -26.65 32.75
N ILE A 282 -34.45 -26.62 33.07
CA ILE A 282 -33.67 -25.38 33.16
C ILE A 282 -32.55 -25.42 32.13
N VAL A 283 -32.53 -24.46 31.19
CA VAL A 283 -31.45 -24.31 30.22
C VAL A 283 -30.42 -23.31 30.77
N ARG A 284 -29.16 -23.73 30.90
CA ARG A 284 -28.04 -22.86 31.32
C ARG A 284 -27.13 -22.54 30.15
#